data_AF-A0A0L8VC18-F1
#
_entry.id   AF-A0A0L8VC18-F1
#
_cell.length_a   1.000
_cell.length_b   1.000
_cell.length_c   1.000
_cell.angle_alpha   90.00
_cell.angle_beta   90.00
_cell.angle_gamma   90.00
#
_symmetry.space_group_name_H-M   'P 1'
#
loop_
_entity.id
_entity.type
_entity.pdbx_description
1 polymer ?
#
loop_
_entity_poly.entity_id
_entity_poly.type
_entity_poly.pdbx_seq_one_letter_code
_entity_poly.pdbx_strand_id
1 'polypeptide(L)'
;MQLFNYQKIVELNVWNDYYQALQSSDFQFIPEKATQRTLRNMGLKLKELAGGFRLFSAVDETGKLQRDPVSVPFKLVVFMRLNNPLFINFSDLPFDLGASKAYYFSNQANNKREVFGTGSDSLLLNQNEVTTAADQIKTSGKVYSYTHPGDAGIKTAELVSVDTDETVASQELAPVDEHYNFQFILEGLSAGRYKLMLDGGELDRFYYAGELAVASYFGVVELFSHVDVGYKWFTNAGLVSSKTYCLAFKRRETLWRYKVINRNGLEMPNPGVRETDTPWEFTHSGDHVFVSNIPMPLKEAPITGIALRSNQVDAASVLINDLPNPGPELIKPDPGNPATIYSDIYVYL
;
A
#
# COMPACT_ATOMS: atom_id res chain seq x y z
N MET A 1 -16.22 -23.64 -36.06
CA MET A 1 -16.26 -23.49 -34.60
C MET A 1 -15.01 -22.71 -34.22
N GLN A 2 -15.14 -21.42 -33.91
CA GLN A 2 -13.98 -20.58 -33.60
C GLN A 2 -13.52 -20.94 -32.19
N LEU A 3 -12.32 -21.52 -32.06
CA LEU A 3 -11.71 -21.83 -30.77
C LEU A 3 -11.24 -20.51 -30.15
N PHE A 4 -12.00 -19.99 -29.19
CA PHE A 4 -11.54 -18.83 -28.42
C PHE A 4 -10.44 -19.25 -27.46
N ASN A 5 -9.23 -18.79 -27.73
CA ASN A 5 -8.13 -18.89 -26.79
C ASN A 5 -8.27 -17.77 -25.76
N TYR A 6 -8.21 -18.10 -24.48
CA TYR A 6 -8.15 -17.10 -23.42
C TYR A 6 -6.70 -16.69 -23.21
N GLN A 7 -6.45 -15.38 -23.24
CA GLN A 7 -5.13 -14.81 -23.01
C GLN A 7 -5.14 -13.92 -21.77
N LYS A 8 -4.03 -13.98 -21.01
CA LYS A 8 -3.75 -13.02 -19.93
C LYS A 8 -3.44 -11.66 -20.54
N ILE A 9 -4.14 -10.63 -20.09
CA ILE A 9 -3.96 -9.24 -20.54
C ILE A 9 -3.13 -8.48 -19.51
N VAL A 10 -3.46 -8.68 -18.23
CA VAL A 10 -2.90 -7.94 -17.11
C VAL A 10 -2.67 -8.90 -15.96
N GLU A 11 -1.58 -8.67 -15.25
CA GLU A 11 -1.34 -9.22 -13.93
C GLU A 11 -0.91 -8.08 -13.01
N LEU A 12 -1.49 -8.01 -11.83
CA LEU A 12 -1.00 -7.20 -10.74
C LEU A 12 -0.43 -8.14 -9.70
N ASN A 13 0.82 -7.90 -9.30
CA ASN A 13 1.45 -8.54 -8.17
C ASN A 13 1.58 -7.54 -7.00
N VAL A 14 1.40 -8.02 -5.78
CA VAL A 14 1.72 -7.30 -4.56
C VAL A 14 2.90 -7.98 -3.91
N TRP A 15 4.01 -7.25 -3.84
CA TRP A 15 5.24 -7.70 -3.23
C TRP A 15 5.49 -7.00 -1.91
N ASN A 16 5.88 -7.77 -0.90
CA ASN A 16 6.38 -7.30 0.37
C ASN A 16 7.57 -8.17 0.80
N ASP A 17 8.72 -7.55 1.03
CA ASP A 17 9.97 -8.27 1.38
C ASP A 17 10.05 -8.72 2.85
N TYR A 18 8.93 -8.69 3.56
CA TYR A 18 8.66 -9.47 4.76
C TYR A 18 8.51 -10.97 4.44
N TYR A 19 7.80 -11.29 3.33
CA TYR A 19 7.50 -12.66 2.92
C TYR A 19 8.68 -13.31 2.21
N GLN A 20 8.90 -14.61 2.47
CA GLN A 20 10.01 -15.33 1.86
C GLN A 20 9.91 -15.36 0.31
N ALA A 21 8.68 -15.48 -0.20
CA ALA A 21 8.40 -15.50 -1.63
C ALA A 21 8.06 -14.13 -2.21
N LEU A 22 8.23 -13.04 -1.44
CA LEU A 22 7.77 -11.68 -1.71
C LEU A 22 6.24 -11.51 -1.85
N GLN A 23 5.47 -12.55 -2.16
CA GLN A 23 4.03 -12.42 -2.44
C GLN A 23 3.22 -12.13 -1.17
N SER A 24 2.46 -11.03 -1.19
CA SER A 24 1.55 -10.64 -0.11
C SER A 24 0.11 -11.03 -0.42
N SER A 25 -0.49 -11.83 0.46
CA SER A 25 -1.91 -12.24 0.40
C SER A 25 -2.83 -11.38 1.27
N ASP A 26 -2.31 -10.25 1.77
CA ASP A 26 -2.96 -9.42 2.76
C ASP A 26 -4.08 -8.54 2.20
N PHE A 27 -4.35 -8.61 0.89
CA PHE A 27 -5.27 -7.72 0.20
C PHE A 27 -6.40 -8.46 -0.53
N GLN A 28 -7.58 -7.86 -0.49
CA GLN A 28 -8.71 -8.14 -1.38
C GLN A 28 -8.87 -7.01 -2.41
N PHE A 29 -9.30 -7.35 -3.63
CA PHE A 29 -9.39 -6.44 -4.77
C PHE A 29 -10.83 -6.27 -5.23
N ILE A 30 -11.42 -5.12 -4.93
CA ILE A 30 -12.84 -4.85 -5.19
C ILE A 30 -12.96 -3.94 -6.42
N PRO A 31 -13.33 -4.46 -7.60
CA PRO A 31 -13.55 -3.62 -8.77
C PRO A 31 -14.78 -2.73 -8.56
N GLU A 32 -14.65 -1.46 -8.90
CA GLU A 32 -15.75 -0.50 -8.89
C GLU A 32 -16.91 -0.95 -9.80
N LYS A 33 -18.16 -0.56 -9.52
CA LYS A 33 -19.31 -0.88 -10.40
C LYS A 33 -19.14 -0.41 -11.85
N ALA A 34 -18.54 0.76 -12.08
CA ALA A 34 -18.24 1.22 -13.44
C ALA A 34 -17.20 0.28 -14.10
N THR A 35 -16.15 -0.08 -13.37
CA THR A 35 -15.14 -1.07 -13.79
C THR A 35 -15.75 -2.43 -14.10
N GLN A 36 -16.66 -2.95 -13.29
CA GLN A 36 -17.35 -4.22 -13.56
C GLN A 36 -18.16 -4.18 -14.86
N ARG A 37 -18.80 -3.04 -15.17
CA ARG A 37 -19.50 -2.81 -16.44
C ARG A 37 -18.52 -2.77 -17.60
N THR A 38 -17.42 -2.03 -17.48
CA THR A 38 -16.35 -1.97 -18.49
C THR A 38 -15.76 -3.35 -18.75
N LEU A 39 -15.41 -4.12 -17.72
CA LEU A 39 -14.89 -5.48 -17.84
C LEU A 39 -15.86 -6.37 -18.63
N ARG A 40 -17.16 -6.35 -18.28
CA ARG A 40 -18.19 -7.11 -18.98
C ARG A 40 -18.33 -6.70 -20.45
N ASN A 41 -18.37 -5.39 -20.72
CA ASN A 41 -18.53 -4.85 -22.07
C ASN A 41 -17.34 -5.20 -22.96
N MET A 42 -16.13 -5.24 -22.38
CA MET A 42 -14.88 -5.59 -23.07
C MET A 42 -14.61 -7.10 -23.13
N GLY A 43 -15.46 -7.93 -22.53
CA GLY A 43 -15.22 -9.39 -22.44
C GLY A 43 -14.06 -9.77 -21.51
N LEU A 44 -13.63 -8.86 -20.63
CA LEU A 44 -12.56 -9.07 -19.67
C LEU A 44 -13.09 -9.75 -18.40
N LYS A 45 -12.32 -10.71 -17.88
CA LYS A 45 -12.58 -11.40 -16.62
C LYS A 45 -11.47 -11.11 -15.63
N LEU A 46 -11.82 -10.57 -14.47
CA LEU A 46 -10.92 -10.41 -13.34
C LEU A 46 -10.94 -11.69 -12.49
N LYS A 47 -9.76 -12.20 -12.16
CA LYS A 47 -9.57 -13.31 -11.23
C LYS A 47 -8.55 -12.90 -10.16
N GLU A 48 -8.99 -12.87 -8.91
CA GLU A 48 -8.09 -12.66 -7.76
C GLU A 48 -7.13 -13.84 -7.58
N LEU A 49 -5.97 -13.53 -7.02
CA LEU A 49 -4.92 -14.45 -6.63
C LEU A 49 -4.46 -14.09 -5.21
N ALA A 50 -3.77 -15.00 -4.53
CA ALA A 50 -3.18 -14.75 -3.22
C ALA A 50 -2.07 -13.67 -3.21
N GLY A 51 -1.85 -12.95 -4.30
CA GLY A 51 -0.80 -11.95 -4.44
C GLY A 51 -1.20 -10.79 -5.34
N GLY A 52 -2.49 -10.58 -5.59
CA GLY A 52 -2.96 -9.61 -6.57
C GLY A 52 -4.12 -10.14 -7.42
N PHE A 53 -4.15 -9.81 -8.71
CA PHE A 53 -5.17 -10.31 -9.62
C PHE A 53 -4.68 -10.41 -11.07
N ARG A 54 -5.43 -11.14 -11.89
CA ARG A 54 -5.21 -11.21 -13.34
C ARG A 54 -6.47 -10.83 -14.11
N LEU A 55 -6.27 -10.17 -15.25
CA LEU A 55 -7.31 -9.94 -16.25
C LEU A 55 -7.09 -10.88 -17.43
N PHE A 56 -8.16 -11.54 -17.87
CA PHE A 56 -8.16 -12.42 -19.03
C PHE A 56 -9.21 -11.98 -20.04
N SER A 57 -8.95 -12.20 -21.32
CA SER A 57 -9.96 -12.04 -22.37
C SER A 57 -9.88 -13.17 -23.39
N ALA A 58 -10.99 -13.40 -24.09
CA ALA A 58 -10.97 -14.20 -25.31
C ALA A 58 -10.35 -13.38 -26.45
N VAL A 59 -9.40 -13.99 -27.16
CA VAL A 59 -8.78 -13.42 -28.35
C VAL A 59 -9.14 -14.23 -29.60
N ASP A 60 -9.06 -13.58 -30.76
CA ASP A 60 -9.12 -14.28 -32.04
C ASP A 60 -7.78 -14.99 -32.38
N GLU A 61 -7.72 -15.60 -33.56
CA GLU A 61 -6.53 -16.32 -34.04
C GLU A 61 -5.29 -15.42 -34.17
N THR A 62 -5.47 -14.10 -34.25
CA THR A 62 -4.39 -13.12 -34.35
C THR A 62 -3.93 -12.58 -33.00
N GLY A 63 -4.64 -12.91 -31.90
CA GLY A 63 -4.40 -12.33 -30.59
C GLY A 63 -5.08 -10.97 -30.39
N LYS A 64 -6.04 -10.61 -31.23
CA LYS A 64 -6.84 -9.39 -31.07
C LYS A 64 -7.98 -9.62 -30.09
N LEU A 65 -8.28 -8.62 -29.27
CA LEU A 65 -9.49 -8.64 -28.44
C LEU A 65 -10.74 -8.60 -29.32
N GLN A 66 -11.78 -9.33 -28.93
CA GLN A 66 -13.08 -9.29 -29.62
C GLN A 66 -13.71 -7.88 -29.67
N ARG A 67 -13.39 -7.05 -28.68
CA ARG A 67 -13.81 -5.65 -28.57
C ARG A 67 -12.58 -4.78 -28.71
N ASP A 68 -12.65 -3.78 -29.58
CA ASP A 68 -11.52 -2.91 -29.89
C ASP A 68 -11.19 -1.97 -28.71
N PRO A 69 -10.08 -2.20 -27.99
CA PRO A 69 -9.71 -1.39 -26.84
C PRO A 69 -9.10 -0.03 -27.23
N VAL A 70 -8.81 0.19 -28.52
CA VAL A 70 -8.17 1.41 -29.04
C VAL A 70 -9.19 2.51 -29.34
N SER A 71 -10.44 2.13 -29.59
CA SER A 71 -11.48 3.05 -30.06
C SER A 71 -11.90 4.11 -29.03
N VAL A 72 -11.90 3.77 -27.74
CA VAL A 72 -12.31 4.67 -26.65
C VAL A 72 -11.41 4.45 -25.43
N PRO A 73 -10.77 5.51 -24.89
CA PRO A 73 -10.08 5.42 -23.63
C PRO A 73 -11.01 5.02 -22.49
N PHE A 74 -10.60 4.01 -21.74
CA PHE A 74 -11.23 3.60 -20.49
C PHE A 74 -10.19 3.46 -19.38
N LYS A 75 -10.65 3.54 -18.13
CA LYS A 75 -9.88 3.18 -16.94
C LYS A 75 -10.57 2.05 -16.19
N LEU A 76 -9.78 1.25 -15.49
CA LEU A 76 -10.25 0.25 -14.54
C LEU A 76 -9.83 0.72 -13.14
N VAL A 77 -10.80 0.82 -12.24
CA VAL A 77 -10.65 1.23 -10.85
C VAL A 77 -10.89 0.01 -9.96
N VAL A 78 -9.87 -0.36 -9.18
CA VAL A 78 -9.92 -1.50 -8.26
C VAL A 78 -9.47 -1.05 -6.88
N PHE A 79 -10.33 -1.17 -5.89
CA PHE A 79 -10.04 -0.81 -4.52
C PHE A 79 -9.34 -1.96 -3.79
N MET A 80 -8.39 -1.62 -2.92
CA MET A 80 -7.66 -2.56 -2.09
C MET A 80 -8.21 -2.52 -0.67
N ARG A 81 -8.63 -3.66 -0.14
CA ARG A 81 -9.01 -3.82 1.27
C ARG A 81 -8.00 -4.72 1.97
N LEU A 82 -7.57 -4.34 3.17
CA LEU A 82 -6.75 -5.22 4.00
C LEU A 82 -7.59 -6.39 4.52
N ASN A 83 -7.11 -7.61 4.27
CA ASN A 83 -7.57 -8.84 4.90
C ASN A 83 -6.79 -9.11 6.19
N ASN A 84 -5.52 -8.71 6.23
CA ASN A 84 -4.66 -8.81 7.40
C ASN A 84 -4.48 -7.42 8.05
N PRO A 85 -5.12 -7.12 9.18
CA PRO A 85 -4.98 -5.82 9.84
C PRO A 85 -3.55 -5.58 10.36
N LEU A 86 -2.73 -6.62 10.54
CA LEU A 86 -1.35 -6.51 11.01
C LEU A 86 -0.36 -6.14 9.90
N PHE A 87 -0.80 -6.04 8.63
CA PHE A 87 0.06 -5.68 7.50
C PHE A 87 0.86 -4.40 7.74
N ILE A 88 0.23 -3.39 8.35
CA ILE A 88 0.86 -2.10 8.68
C ILE A 88 1.99 -2.26 9.70
N ASN A 89 1.90 -3.26 10.58
CA ASN A 89 2.87 -3.43 11.65
C ASN A 89 4.21 -3.93 11.10
N PHE A 90 4.19 -4.87 10.15
CA PHE A 90 5.41 -5.41 9.56
C PHE A 90 5.83 -4.73 8.24
N SER A 91 5.01 -3.86 7.67
CA SER A 91 5.37 -3.03 6.51
C SER A 91 5.91 -1.68 6.96
N ASP A 92 6.89 -1.14 6.23
CA ASP A 92 7.50 0.17 6.45
C ASP A 92 6.59 1.30 5.95
N LEU A 93 5.42 1.38 6.57
CA LEU A 93 4.38 2.38 6.31
C LEU A 93 4.08 3.14 7.62
N PRO A 94 3.48 4.34 7.56
CA PRO A 94 2.96 4.99 8.75
C PRO A 94 1.92 4.10 9.46
N PHE A 95 2.00 4.00 10.80
CA PHE A 95 1.03 3.25 11.60
C PHE A 95 -0.39 3.81 11.53
N ASP A 96 -0.50 5.12 11.33
CA ASP A 96 -1.76 5.81 11.09
C ASP A 96 -1.72 6.44 9.70
N LEU A 97 -2.64 5.99 8.84
CA LEU A 97 -2.85 6.57 7.52
C LEU A 97 -3.62 7.90 7.62
N GLY A 98 -4.34 8.12 8.72
CA GLY A 98 -5.33 9.19 8.89
C GLY A 98 -6.67 8.80 8.26
N ALA A 99 -7.78 9.21 8.88
CA ALA A 99 -9.14 8.84 8.45
C ALA A 99 -9.51 9.31 7.02
N SER A 100 -8.77 10.27 6.46
CA SER A 100 -9.05 10.90 5.16
C SER A 100 -7.90 10.73 4.17
N LYS A 101 -7.19 9.60 4.21
CA LYS A 101 -6.18 9.25 3.20
C LYS A 101 -6.30 7.79 2.77
N ALA A 102 -5.81 7.52 1.57
CA ALA A 102 -5.63 6.18 1.02
C ALA A 102 -4.38 6.15 0.15
N TYR A 103 -3.84 4.96 -0.12
CA TYR A 103 -2.79 4.82 -1.13
C TYR A 103 -3.37 4.87 -2.55
N TYR A 104 -2.70 5.53 -3.47
CA TYR A 104 -3.08 5.66 -4.88
C TYR A 104 -1.98 5.10 -5.77
N PHE A 105 -2.35 4.13 -6.59
CA PHE A 105 -1.45 3.44 -7.51
C PHE A 105 -1.99 3.53 -8.92
N SER A 106 -1.11 3.79 -9.90
CA SER A 106 -1.57 3.82 -11.29
C SER A 106 -0.49 3.43 -12.30
N ASN A 107 -0.91 2.91 -13.44
CA ASN A 107 -0.01 2.62 -14.57
C ASN A 107 0.32 3.88 -15.41
N GLN A 108 -0.09 5.06 -14.95
CA GLN A 108 0.42 6.34 -15.44
C GLN A 108 1.79 6.68 -14.82
N ALA A 109 2.16 6.02 -13.72
CA ALA A 109 3.51 6.12 -13.18
C ALA A 109 4.48 5.43 -14.15
N ASN A 110 5.36 6.21 -14.80
CA ASN A 110 6.44 5.65 -15.60
C ASN A 110 7.59 5.22 -14.67
N ASN A 111 7.38 4.11 -13.97
CA ASN A 111 8.29 3.59 -12.97
C ASN A 111 8.69 2.12 -13.24
N LYS A 112 9.74 1.94 -14.04
CA LYS A 112 10.29 0.62 -14.36
C LYS A 112 11.67 0.49 -13.73
N ARG A 113 11.84 -0.45 -12.80
CA ARG A 113 13.12 -0.74 -12.14
C ARG A 113 13.10 -2.08 -11.42
N GLU A 114 14.27 -2.59 -11.09
CA GLU A 114 14.44 -3.71 -10.16
C GLU A 114 14.03 -3.30 -8.73
N VAL A 115 13.42 -4.23 -8.00
CA VAL A 115 13.11 -4.10 -6.58
C VAL A 115 13.45 -5.40 -5.86
N PHE A 116 13.86 -5.32 -4.59
CA PHE A 116 14.11 -6.48 -3.73
C PHE A 116 15.12 -7.52 -4.28
N GLY A 117 16.04 -7.10 -5.16
CA GLY A 117 17.10 -7.98 -5.67
C GLY A 117 16.59 -9.11 -6.57
N THR A 118 15.48 -8.91 -7.28
CA THR A 118 14.89 -9.91 -8.18
C THR A 118 15.72 -10.18 -9.45
N GLY A 119 16.77 -9.40 -9.69
CA GLY A 119 17.62 -9.49 -10.88
C GLY A 119 16.91 -9.07 -12.18
N SER A 120 15.74 -8.44 -12.09
CA SER A 120 14.95 -8.00 -13.25
C SER A 120 14.01 -6.85 -12.92
N ASP A 121 13.82 -5.96 -13.89
CA ASP A 121 12.91 -4.82 -13.77
C ASP A 121 11.44 -5.24 -13.65
N SER A 122 10.72 -4.55 -12.77
CA SER A 122 9.26 -4.60 -12.63
C SER A 122 8.61 -3.29 -13.07
N LEU A 123 7.37 -3.37 -13.57
CA LEU A 123 6.55 -2.19 -13.85
C LEU A 123 5.80 -1.80 -12.56
N LEU A 124 6.35 -0.86 -11.81
CA LEU A 124 5.80 -0.43 -10.53
C LEU A 124 4.63 0.55 -10.72
N LEU A 125 3.58 0.42 -9.91
CA LEU A 125 2.47 1.39 -9.89
C LEU A 125 2.56 2.42 -8.77
N ASN A 126 3.43 2.18 -7.79
CA ASN A 126 3.85 3.18 -6.80
C ASN A 126 4.85 4.18 -7.44
N GLN A 127 5.01 5.36 -6.84
CA GLN A 127 5.79 6.46 -7.40
C GLN A 127 7.31 6.24 -7.33
N ASN A 128 7.77 5.51 -6.31
CA ASN A 128 9.19 5.30 -6.01
C ASN A 128 9.58 3.81 -6.10
N GLU A 129 10.71 3.40 -5.55
CA GLU A 129 11.11 1.99 -5.52
C GLU A 129 10.13 1.13 -4.71
N VAL A 130 9.64 1.66 -3.60
CA VAL A 130 8.64 1.03 -2.74
C VAL A 130 7.53 2.02 -2.41
N THR A 131 6.43 1.51 -1.88
CA THR A 131 5.28 2.30 -1.43
C THR A 131 5.66 3.06 -0.17
N THR A 132 5.39 4.36 -0.16
CA THR A 132 5.69 5.27 0.96
C THR A 132 4.55 6.27 1.16
N ALA A 133 4.72 7.24 2.06
CA ALA A 133 3.77 8.33 2.23
C ALA A 133 3.55 9.17 0.94
N ALA A 134 4.50 9.16 -0.01
CA ALA A 134 4.34 9.84 -1.31
C ALA A 134 3.22 9.25 -2.17
N ASP A 135 2.87 7.99 -1.94
CA ASP A 135 1.79 7.29 -2.63
C ASP A 135 0.42 7.55 -2.00
N GLN A 136 0.34 8.36 -0.95
CA GLN A 136 -0.93 8.69 -0.30
C GLN A 136 -1.65 9.83 -1.04
N ILE A 137 -2.96 9.72 -1.12
CA ILE A 137 -3.86 10.76 -1.60
C ILE A 137 -4.90 11.07 -0.53
N LYS A 138 -5.26 12.35 -0.39
CA LYS A 138 -6.41 12.78 0.42
C LYS A 138 -7.67 12.14 -0.13
N THR A 139 -8.57 11.67 0.73
CA THR A 139 -9.87 11.12 0.34
C THR A 139 -11.00 12.03 0.82
N SER A 140 -12.15 11.93 0.15
CA SER A 140 -13.39 12.59 0.56
C SER A 140 -14.54 11.59 0.65
N GLY A 141 -15.46 11.87 1.58
CA GLY A 141 -16.73 11.15 1.72
C GLY A 141 -17.73 11.54 0.63
N LYS A 142 -19.03 11.39 0.91
CA LYS A 142 -20.09 11.81 -0.03
C LYS A 142 -20.30 13.31 -0.12
N VAL A 143 -19.79 14.06 0.85
CA VAL A 143 -19.82 15.52 0.88
C VAL A 143 -18.40 16.00 1.08
N TYR A 144 -17.95 16.86 0.18
CA TYR A 144 -16.68 17.56 0.30
C TYR A 144 -16.94 18.97 0.82
N SER A 145 -16.26 19.33 1.90
CA SER A 145 -16.37 20.65 2.51
C SER A 145 -15.01 21.33 2.54
N TYR A 146 -14.99 22.62 2.21
CA TYR A 146 -13.79 23.45 2.25
C TYR A 146 -14.11 24.83 2.80
N THR A 147 -13.30 25.28 3.76
CA THR A 147 -13.39 26.62 4.34
C THR A 147 -12.20 27.45 3.88
N HIS A 148 -12.48 28.59 3.27
CA HIS A 148 -11.46 29.55 2.83
C HIS A 148 -11.57 30.84 3.66
N PRO A 149 -10.48 31.34 4.27
CA PRO A 149 -10.52 32.62 4.97
C PRO A 149 -10.60 33.80 3.99
N GLY A 150 -11.39 34.82 4.33
CA GLY A 150 -11.47 36.08 3.60
C GLY A 150 -12.87 36.71 3.60
N ASP A 151 -12.94 37.99 3.26
CA ASP A 151 -14.15 38.82 3.24
C ASP A 151 -14.34 39.58 1.90
N ALA A 152 -13.44 39.36 0.95
CA ALA A 152 -13.40 40.09 -0.31
C ALA A 152 -14.39 39.56 -1.37
N GLY A 153 -15.61 40.13 -1.36
CA GLY A 153 -16.58 39.98 -2.46
C GLY A 153 -17.14 38.57 -2.61
N ILE A 154 -17.77 38.29 -3.76
CA ILE A 154 -18.24 36.94 -4.09
C ILE A 154 -17.06 36.14 -4.65
N LYS A 155 -16.96 34.88 -4.25
CA LYS A 155 -15.97 33.92 -4.74
C LYS A 155 -16.65 32.79 -5.51
N THR A 156 -16.01 32.35 -6.59
CA THR A 156 -16.49 31.22 -7.40
C THR A 156 -15.60 30.01 -7.17
N ALA A 157 -16.16 28.94 -6.61
CA ALA A 157 -15.50 27.67 -6.41
C ALA A 157 -16.03 26.62 -7.38
N GLU A 158 -15.11 25.89 -8.02
CA GLU A 158 -15.43 24.86 -8.99
C GLU A 158 -14.82 23.53 -8.56
N LEU A 159 -15.59 22.46 -8.68
CA LEU A 159 -15.09 21.10 -8.54
C LEU A 159 -14.84 20.54 -9.93
N VAL A 160 -13.60 20.14 -10.20
CA VAL A 160 -13.16 19.68 -11.53
C VAL A 160 -12.66 18.24 -11.44
N SER A 161 -13.12 17.39 -12.38
CA SER A 161 -12.60 16.03 -12.56
C SER A 161 -11.18 16.10 -13.11
N VAL A 162 -10.21 15.46 -12.45
CA VAL A 162 -8.80 15.48 -12.90
C VAL A 162 -8.62 14.66 -14.18
N ASP A 163 -9.43 13.61 -14.38
CA ASP A 163 -9.26 12.71 -15.52
C ASP A 163 -9.86 13.27 -16.82
N THR A 164 -10.90 14.10 -16.72
CA THR A 164 -11.60 14.69 -17.89
C THR A 164 -11.40 16.19 -18.03
N ASP A 165 -10.86 16.85 -17.00
CA ASP A 165 -10.77 18.31 -16.86
C ASP A 165 -12.12 19.04 -16.94
N GLU A 166 -13.22 18.31 -16.74
CA GLU A 166 -14.57 18.85 -16.75
C GLU A 166 -14.97 19.38 -15.36
N THR A 167 -15.55 20.58 -15.33
CA THR A 167 -16.22 21.11 -14.13
C THR A 167 -17.50 20.32 -13.89
N VAL A 168 -17.54 19.60 -12.76
CA VAL A 168 -18.68 18.75 -12.37
C VAL A 168 -19.65 19.44 -11.42
N ALA A 169 -19.21 20.49 -10.74
CA ALA A 169 -20.04 21.33 -9.89
C ALA A 169 -19.41 22.72 -9.70
N SER A 170 -20.22 23.74 -9.44
CA SER A 170 -19.76 25.10 -9.17
C SER A 170 -20.66 25.77 -8.12
N GLN A 171 -20.08 26.64 -7.30
CA GLN A 171 -20.76 27.46 -6.30
C GLN A 171 -20.22 28.87 -6.29
N GLU A 172 -21.10 29.85 -6.13
CA GLU A 172 -20.73 31.24 -5.87
C GLU A 172 -21.24 31.63 -4.49
N LEU A 173 -20.33 32.09 -3.62
CA LEU A 173 -20.67 32.42 -2.24
C LEU A 173 -20.11 33.79 -1.87
N ALA A 174 -20.90 34.54 -1.10
CA ALA A 174 -20.41 35.67 -0.30
C ALA A 174 -19.86 35.15 1.04
N PRO A 175 -18.90 35.87 1.66
CA PRO A 175 -18.33 35.46 2.93
C PRO A 175 -19.35 35.61 4.07
N VAL A 176 -19.22 34.75 5.07
CA VAL A 176 -19.93 34.82 6.36
C VAL A 176 -18.88 34.77 7.45
N ASP A 177 -18.87 35.77 8.33
CA ASP A 177 -17.90 35.88 9.43
C ASP A 177 -16.44 35.71 8.97
N GLU A 178 -16.04 36.43 7.91
CA GLU A 178 -14.68 36.39 7.32
C GLU A 178 -14.28 35.02 6.73
N HIS A 179 -15.25 34.16 6.37
CA HIS A 179 -15.00 32.86 5.77
C HIS A 179 -15.97 32.54 4.62
N TYR A 180 -15.47 31.78 3.64
CA TYR A 180 -16.28 31.11 2.62
C TYR A 180 -16.39 29.63 2.95
N ASN A 181 -17.61 29.10 3.01
CA ASN A 181 -17.87 27.71 3.36
C ASN A 181 -18.48 26.97 2.18
N PHE A 182 -17.64 26.34 1.36
CA PHE A 182 -18.07 25.58 0.20
C PHE A 182 -18.41 24.14 0.59
N GLN A 183 -19.52 23.62 0.05
CA GLN A 183 -19.93 22.22 0.28
C GLN A 183 -20.44 21.59 -1.02
N PHE A 184 -19.73 20.58 -1.52
CA PHE A 184 -20.08 19.88 -2.74
C PHE A 184 -20.61 18.48 -2.42
N ILE A 185 -21.79 18.16 -2.92
CA ILE A 185 -22.34 16.79 -2.88
C ILE A 185 -21.65 16.00 -3.98
N LEU A 186 -20.93 14.94 -3.60
CA LEU A 186 -20.19 14.07 -4.51
C LEU A 186 -21.01 12.82 -4.91
N GLU A 187 -22.11 12.55 -4.21
CA GLU A 187 -22.97 11.41 -4.52
C GLU A 187 -23.51 11.50 -5.96
N GLY A 188 -23.31 10.42 -6.72
CA GLY A 188 -23.66 10.34 -8.14
C GLY A 188 -22.49 10.62 -9.09
N LEU A 189 -21.39 11.19 -8.60
CA LEU A 189 -20.15 11.30 -9.36
C LEU A 189 -19.43 9.94 -9.46
N SER A 190 -18.60 9.76 -10.49
CA SER A 190 -17.79 8.55 -10.66
C SER A 190 -16.63 8.51 -9.67
N ALA A 191 -16.09 7.33 -9.36
CA ALA A 191 -14.86 7.29 -8.59
C ALA A 191 -13.69 7.90 -9.38
N GLY A 192 -12.85 8.66 -8.70
CA GLY A 192 -11.72 9.31 -9.33
C GLY A 192 -11.13 10.45 -8.52
N ARG A 193 -10.20 11.14 -9.17
CA ARG A 193 -9.51 12.30 -8.61
C ARG A 193 -10.24 13.57 -8.98
N TYR A 194 -10.36 14.47 -8.00
CA TYR A 194 -11.00 15.77 -8.15
C TYR A 194 -10.08 16.86 -7.61
N LYS A 195 -10.18 18.05 -8.19
CA LYS A 195 -9.51 19.27 -7.72
C LYS A 195 -10.55 20.35 -7.43
N LEU A 196 -10.36 21.07 -6.33
CA LEU A 196 -11.10 22.28 -6.01
C LEU A 196 -10.37 23.48 -6.60
N MET A 197 -11.05 24.24 -7.43
CA MET A 197 -10.59 25.51 -7.98
C MET A 197 -11.32 26.66 -7.27
N LEU A 198 -10.64 27.76 -6.95
CA LEU A 198 -11.23 29.00 -6.46
C LEU A 198 -10.71 30.16 -7.31
N ASP A 199 -11.62 30.89 -7.96
CA ASP A 199 -11.29 31.97 -8.91
C ASP A 199 -10.22 31.55 -9.95
N GLY A 200 -10.27 30.30 -10.39
CA GLY A 200 -9.32 29.71 -11.36
C GLY A 200 -8.01 29.17 -10.78
N GLY A 201 -7.74 29.31 -9.48
CA GLY A 201 -6.58 28.72 -8.79
C GLY A 201 -6.89 27.38 -8.12
N GLU A 202 -6.03 26.37 -8.28
CA GLU A 202 -6.19 25.08 -7.57
C GLU A 202 -5.89 25.26 -6.07
N LEU A 203 -6.85 24.88 -5.21
CA LEU A 203 -6.72 24.96 -3.76
C LEU A 203 -6.49 23.61 -3.09
N ASP A 204 -7.13 22.56 -3.61
CA ASP A 204 -7.07 21.23 -3.01
C ASP A 204 -7.27 20.14 -4.05
N ARG A 205 -6.82 18.93 -3.73
CA ARG A 205 -6.93 17.74 -4.57
C ARG A 205 -7.18 16.51 -3.72
N PHE A 206 -8.15 15.69 -4.13
CA PHE A 206 -8.56 14.50 -3.39
C PHE A 206 -9.09 13.40 -4.30
N TYR A 207 -9.22 12.20 -3.73
CA TYR A 207 -9.88 11.05 -4.33
C TYR A 207 -11.28 10.86 -3.75
N TYR A 208 -12.26 10.67 -4.62
CA TYR A 208 -13.61 10.25 -4.25
C TYR A 208 -13.82 8.80 -4.67
N ALA A 209 -14.19 7.93 -3.72
CA ALA A 209 -14.36 6.49 -3.97
C ALA A 209 -15.76 6.09 -4.50
N GLY A 210 -16.57 7.06 -4.94
CA GLY A 210 -17.91 6.77 -5.42
C GLY A 210 -18.76 6.11 -4.34
N GLU A 211 -19.35 4.97 -4.69
CA GLU A 211 -20.18 4.18 -3.77
C GLU A 211 -19.40 3.60 -2.58
N LEU A 212 -18.07 3.47 -2.67
CA LEU A 212 -17.22 3.01 -1.58
C LEU A 212 -16.73 4.15 -0.68
N ALA A 213 -17.19 5.38 -0.86
CA ALA A 213 -16.79 6.53 -0.04
C ALA A 213 -17.15 6.41 1.47
N VAL A 214 -18.00 5.44 1.84
CA VAL A 214 -18.35 5.13 3.23
C VAL A 214 -17.62 3.88 3.76
N ALA A 215 -16.92 3.16 2.91
CA ALA A 215 -16.18 1.96 3.27
C ALA A 215 -14.70 2.32 3.54
N SER A 216 -14.08 1.60 4.47
CA SER A 216 -12.63 1.67 4.64
C SER A 216 -11.94 0.84 3.55
N TYR A 217 -11.02 1.47 2.82
CA TYR A 217 -10.13 0.84 1.87
C TYR A 217 -8.70 1.33 2.14
N PHE A 218 -7.73 0.45 1.93
CA PHE A 218 -6.32 0.76 2.12
C PHE A 218 -5.79 1.63 1.00
N GLY A 219 -6.20 1.33 -0.24
CA GLY A 219 -5.76 2.05 -1.42
C GLY A 219 -6.64 1.80 -2.62
N VAL A 220 -6.29 2.43 -3.72
CA VAL A 220 -6.94 2.30 -5.02
C VAL A 220 -5.90 2.11 -6.11
N VAL A 221 -6.19 1.21 -7.03
CA VAL A 221 -5.40 0.95 -8.23
C VAL A 221 -6.21 1.41 -9.44
N GLU A 222 -5.68 2.40 -10.16
CA GLU A 222 -6.25 2.86 -11.43
C GLU A 222 -5.38 2.42 -12.61
N LEU A 223 -5.97 1.65 -13.51
CA LEU A 223 -5.30 1.14 -14.69
C LEU A 223 -5.93 1.74 -15.94
N PHE A 224 -5.19 2.63 -16.57
CA PHE A 224 -5.59 3.37 -17.75
C PHE A 224 -5.22 2.57 -19.00
N SER A 225 -6.18 2.46 -19.91
CA SER A 225 -6.00 1.77 -21.19
C SER A 225 -5.08 2.55 -22.16
N HIS A 226 -5.05 3.88 -22.02
CA HIS A 226 -4.27 4.79 -22.85
C HIS A 226 -3.16 5.41 -21.99
N VAL A 227 -2.00 4.79 -22.05
CA VAL A 227 -0.77 5.18 -21.35
C VAL A 227 0.42 4.96 -22.30
N ASP A 228 1.61 5.33 -21.85
CA ASP A 228 2.86 5.08 -22.58
C ASP A 228 2.98 3.61 -23.02
N VAL A 229 3.58 3.40 -24.20
CA VAL A 229 3.67 2.08 -24.85
C VAL A 229 4.30 1.00 -23.96
N GLY A 230 5.20 1.39 -23.04
CA GLY A 230 5.81 0.49 -22.06
C GLY A 230 4.82 -0.10 -21.07
N TYR A 231 3.77 0.64 -20.73
CA TYR A 231 2.73 0.30 -19.76
C TYR A 231 1.42 -0.09 -20.44
N LYS A 232 1.25 0.18 -21.72
CA LYS A 232 0.03 -0.15 -22.46
C LYS A 232 -0.09 -1.66 -22.69
N TRP A 233 -1.24 -2.23 -22.36
CA TRP A 233 -1.49 -3.68 -22.45
C TRP A 233 -2.16 -4.16 -23.75
N PHE A 234 -2.22 -3.28 -24.76
CA PHE A 234 -2.58 -3.60 -26.13
C PHE A 234 -1.80 -2.73 -27.13
N THR A 235 -1.58 -3.24 -28.34
CA THR A 235 -0.92 -2.48 -29.42
C THR A 235 -1.90 -1.52 -30.08
N ASN A 236 -1.39 -0.62 -30.95
CA ASN A 236 -2.26 0.26 -31.75
C ASN A 236 -3.11 -0.51 -32.77
N ALA A 237 -2.77 -1.77 -33.06
CA ALA A 237 -3.59 -2.67 -33.88
C ALA A 237 -4.66 -3.43 -33.06
N GLY A 238 -4.75 -3.19 -31.75
CA GLY A 238 -5.68 -3.86 -30.84
C GLY A 238 -5.25 -5.28 -30.43
N LEU A 239 -4.00 -5.67 -30.72
CA LEU A 239 -3.44 -6.95 -30.28
C LEU A 239 -3.08 -6.89 -28.80
N VAL A 240 -3.24 -8.00 -28.09
CA VAL A 240 -2.86 -8.09 -26.67
C VAL A 240 -1.34 -7.93 -26.52
N SER A 241 -0.94 -7.04 -25.60
CA SER A 241 0.46 -6.83 -25.20
C SER A 241 0.54 -7.02 -23.69
N SER A 242 0.50 -8.26 -23.22
CA SER A 242 0.30 -8.56 -21.79
C SER A 242 1.28 -7.79 -20.90
N LYS A 243 0.78 -7.23 -19.79
CA LYS A 243 1.60 -6.55 -18.78
C LYS A 243 1.48 -7.21 -17.42
N THR A 244 2.60 -7.22 -16.71
CA THR A 244 2.66 -7.55 -15.28
C THR A 244 3.12 -6.31 -14.55
N TYR A 245 2.24 -5.76 -13.70
CA TYR A 245 2.56 -4.66 -12.81
C TYR A 245 2.83 -5.17 -11.41
N CYS A 246 3.49 -4.34 -10.61
CA CYS A 246 3.83 -4.64 -9.24
C CYS A 246 3.54 -3.46 -8.31
N LEU A 247 3.03 -3.77 -7.11
CA LEU A 247 3.08 -2.89 -5.95
C LEU A 247 4.17 -3.41 -5.03
N ALA A 248 5.15 -2.59 -4.69
CA ALA A 248 6.24 -2.98 -3.82
C ALA A 248 6.08 -2.36 -2.42
N PHE A 249 6.15 -3.16 -1.37
CA PHE A 249 6.10 -2.74 0.03
C PHE A 249 7.37 -3.20 0.73
N LYS A 250 8.04 -2.30 1.42
CA LYS A 250 9.22 -2.66 2.21
C LYS A 250 8.78 -3.17 3.58
N ARG A 251 9.49 -4.14 4.13
CA ARG A 251 9.36 -4.61 5.51
C ARG A 251 9.88 -3.55 6.46
N ARG A 252 9.29 -3.51 7.64
CA ARG A 252 9.77 -2.67 8.72
C ARG A 252 11.01 -3.27 9.37
N GLU A 253 11.90 -2.40 9.82
CA GLU A 253 13.01 -2.73 10.69
C GLU A 253 12.74 -2.12 12.07
N THR A 254 13.02 -2.86 13.14
CA THR A 254 12.70 -2.45 14.51
C THR A 254 13.84 -2.78 15.46
N LEU A 255 13.94 -2.05 16.57
CA LEU A 255 14.79 -2.48 17.69
C LEU A 255 14.11 -3.65 18.40
N TRP A 256 14.78 -4.80 18.46
CA TRP A 256 14.24 -5.98 19.11
C TRP A 256 14.52 -5.90 20.60
N ARG A 257 13.47 -6.00 21.43
CA ARG A 257 13.57 -5.91 22.88
C ARG A 257 13.08 -7.18 23.55
N TYR A 258 14.02 -8.01 23.96
CA TYR A 258 13.76 -9.20 24.76
C TYR A 258 13.55 -8.81 26.21
N LYS A 259 12.42 -9.23 26.79
CA LYS A 259 12.08 -9.08 28.21
C LYS A 259 12.03 -10.46 28.83
N VAL A 260 13.10 -10.82 29.54
CA VAL A 260 13.23 -12.16 30.13
C VAL A 260 12.58 -12.17 31.52
N ILE A 261 11.65 -13.09 31.72
CA ILE A 261 10.91 -13.29 32.97
C ILE A 261 11.37 -14.61 33.56
N ASN A 262 12.26 -14.54 34.55
CA ASN A 262 12.81 -15.70 35.25
C ASN A 262 11.88 -16.19 36.36
N ARG A 263 10.96 -17.10 36.02
CA ARG A 263 10.01 -17.66 37.01
C ARG A 263 10.64 -18.78 37.82
N ASN A 264 11.60 -19.48 37.22
CA ASN A 264 12.25 -20.64 37.81
C ASN A 264 13.42 -20.30 38.75
N GLY A 265 13.75 -19.01 38.90
CA GLY A 265 14.80 -18.55 39.82
C GLY A 265 16.21 -18.99 39.41
N LEU A 266 16.44 -19.23 38.11
CA LEU A 266 17.75 -19.62 37.59
C LEU A 266 18.79 -18.52 37.85
N GLU A 267 19.99 -18.91 38.27
CA GLU A 267 21.08 -17.96 38.44
C GLU A 267 21.57 -17.44 37.09
N MET A 268 21.60 -16.11 36.97
CA MET A 268 22.07 -15.39 35.80
C MET A 268 23.07 -14.33 36.26
N PRO A 269 24.33 -14.71 36.54
CA PRO A 269 25.32 -13.79 37.10
C PRO A 269 25.71 -12.67 36.13
N ASN A 270 25.61 -12.91 34.82
CA ASN A 270 25.96 -11.93 33.79
C ASN A 270 25.20 -12.21 32.49
N PRO A 271 23.86 -12.12 32.48
CA PRO A 271 23.08 -12.61 31.36
C PRO A 271 23.30 -11.75 30.11
N GLY A 272 23.12 -12.36 28.94
CA GLY A 272 23.17 -11.63 27.68
C GLY A 272 22.55 -12.38 26.53
N VAL A 273 22.17 -11.61 25.51
CA VAL A 273 21.70 -12.12 24.23
C VAL A 273 22.85 -12.00 23.23
N ARG A 274 23.19 -13.11 22.58
CA ARG A 274 24.29 -13.21 21.61
C ARG A 274 23.80 -14.00 20.41
N GLU A 275 24.11 -13.52 19.21
CA GLU A 275 23.97 -14.32 18.00
C GLU A 275 25.31 -15.04 17.73
N THR A 276 25.25 -16.26 17.18
CA THR A 276 26.39 -17.19 17.06
C THR A 276 27.23 -17.03 15.77
N ASP A 277 26.64 -16.54 14.68
CA ASP A 277 27.18 -16.50 13.30
C ASP A 277 27.24 -15.09 12.67
N THR A 278 26.43 -14.14 13.13
CA THR A 278 26.19 -12.77 12.64
C THR A 278 26.28 -11.77 13.81
N PRO A 279 26.88 -10.56 13.64
CA PRO A 279 27.10 -9.64 14.76
C PRO A 279 25.85 -8.82 15.11
N TRP A 280 24.71 -9.45 15.38
CA TRP A 280 23.62 -8.76 16.05
C TRP A 280 24.00 -8.59 17.52
N GLU A 281 24.34 -7.36 17.87
CA GLU A 281 24.70 -7.00 19.23
C GLU A 281 23.48 -6.55 20.02
N PHE A 282 23.46 -6.93 21.30
CA PHE A 282 22.40 -6.57 22.23
C PHE A 282 22.99 -5.90 23.47
N THR A 283 22.37 -4.82 23.89
CA THR A 283 22.68 -4.13 25.14
C THR A 283 21.74 -4.61 26.24
N HIS A 284 22.30 -4.97 27.40
CA HIS A 284 21.52 -5.22 28.61
C HIS A 284 21.11 -3.87 29.23
N SER A 285 19.82 -3.58 29.21
CA SER A 285 19.26 -2.29 29.68
C SER A 285 18.78 -2.32 31.14
N GLY A 286 19.07 -3.40 31.88
CA GLY A 286 18.56 -3.65 33.23
C GLY A 286 17.31 -4.55 33.25
N ASP A 287 16.95 -5.05 34.43
CA ASP A 287 15.75 -5.89 34.67
C ASP A 287 15.57 -7.06 33.68
N HIS A 288 16.69 -7.69 33.27
CA HIS A 288 16.72 -8.76 32.27
C HIS A 288 16.09 -8.35 30.92
N VAL A 289 16.22 -7.08 30.55
CA VAL A 289 15.81 -6.53 29.26
C VAL A 289 17.02 -6.35 28.35
N PHE A 290 16.97 -6.93 27.16
CA PHE A 290 18.03 -6.86 26.16
C PHE A 290 17.50 -6.24 24.88
N VAL A 291 18.17 -5.20 24.38
CA VAL A 291 17.75 -4.44 23.22
C VAL A 291 18.80 -4.56 22.12
N SER A 292 18.40 -4.85 20.88
CA SER A 292 19.33 -4.83 19.75
C SER A 292 19.95 -3.45 19.57
N ASN A 293 21.23 -3.39 19.23
CA ASN A 293 21.94 -2.11 19.08
C ASN A 293 21.55 -1.37 17.79
N ILE A 294 21.05 -2.10 16.79
CA ILE A 294 20.57 -1.58 15.51
C ILE A 294 19.20 -2.18 15.18
N PRO A 295 18.38 -1.50 14.36
CA PRO A 295 17.14 -2.05 13.85
C PRO A 295 17.41 -3.36 13.10
N MET A 296 16.61 -4.37 13.41
CA MET A 296 16.65 -5.68 12.80
C MET A 296 15.42 -5.86 11.90
N PRO A 297 15.57 -6.54 10.75
CA PRO A 297 14.47 -6.72 9.81
C PRO A 297 13.42 -7.70 10.33
N LEU A 298 12.14 -7.37 10.14
CA LEU A 298 11.05 -8.32 10.35
C LEU A 298 10.93 -9.26 9.15
N LYS A 299 10.85 -10.57 9.40
CA LYS A 299 10.72 -11.58 8.34
C LYS A 299 9.70 -12.63 8.72
N GLU A 300 9.05 -13.20 7.72
CA GLU A 300 8.21 -14.39 7.86
C GLU A 300 9.05 -15.59 8.30
N ALA A 301 10.19 -15.80 7.64
CA ALA A 301 11.15 -16.83 8.03
C ALA A 301 11.92 -16.37 9.29
N PRO A 302 11.95 -17.18 10.37
CA PRO A 302 12.66 -16.82 11.59
C PRO A 302 14.16 -16.60 11.37
N ILE A 303 14.69 -15.55 11.99
CA ILE A 303 16.12 -15.35 12.21
C ILE A 303 16.55 -16.28 13.35
N THR A 304 17.43 -17.23 13.06
CA THR A 304 17.98 -18.21 14.01
C THR A 304 19.33 -17.75 14.56
N GLY A 305 19.89 -18.51 15.50
CA GLY A 305 21.23 -18.31 16.05
C GLY A 305 21.31 -17.32 17.21
N ILE A 306 20.22 -16.63 17.55
CA ILE A 306 20.15 -15.69 18.68
C ILE A 306 19.88 -16.49 19.96
N ALA A 307 20.82 -16.48 20.90
CA ALA A 307 20.72 -17.25 22.13
C ALA A 307 20.72 -16.37 23.38
N LEU A 308 19.93 -16.77 24.39
CA LEU A 308 20.02 -16.24 25.75
C LEU A 308 21.02 -17.06 26.55
N ARG A 309 21.96 -16.39 27.20
CA ARG A 309 22.99 -17.00 28.05
C ARG A 309 22.88 -16.49 29.47
N SER A 310 23.11 -17.35 30.46
CA SER A 310 23.18 -16.95 31.88
C SER A 310 24.47 -16.16 32.18
N ASN A 311 25.52 -16.41 31.40
CA ASN A 311 26.76 -15.64 31.41
C ASN A 311 27.23 -15.31 29.99
N GLN A 312 27.11 -14.05 29.57
CA GLN A 312 27.42 -13.61 28.21
C GLN A 312 28.86 -13.85 27.75
N VAL A 313 29.81 -14.06 28.68
CA VAL A 313 31.22 -14.38 28.35
C VAL A 313 31.50 -15.88 28.28
N ASP A 314 30.53 -16.73 28.68
CA ASP A 314 30.65 -18.18 28.64
C ASP A 314 29.72 -18.77 27.56
N ALA A 315 30.30 -19.30 26.49
CA ALA A 315 29.55 -19.88 25.38
C ALA A 315 28.79 -21.16 25.75
N ALA A 316 29.17 -21.87 26.82
CA ALA A 316 28.46 -23.06 27.28
C ALA A 316 27.22 -22.72 28.11
N SER A 317 27.07 -21.47 28.56
CA SER A 317 26.02 -21.03 29.48
C SER A 317 24.67 -20.72 28.81
N VAL A 318 24.38 -21.38 27.68
CA VAL A 318 23.14 -21.20 26.93
C VAL A 318 21.94 -21.67 27.76
N LEU A 319 20.98 -20.77 27.96
CA LEU A 319 19.69 -21.08 28.58
C LEU A 319 18.63 -21.39 27.53
N ILE A 320 18.60 -20.60 26.45
CA ILE A 320 17.69 -20.79 25.32
C ILE A 320 18.50 -20.57 24.03
N ASN A 321 18.50 -21.57 23.16
CA ASN A 321 18.89 -21.40 21.76
C ASN A 321 17.71 -20.92 20.95
N ASP A 322 17.98 -20.16 19.87
CA ASP A 322 16.99 -19.65 18.93
C ASP A 322 15.83 -18.92 19.61
N LEU A 323 16.16 -17.78 20.24
CA LEU A 323 15.18 -16.90 20.87
C LEU A 323 14.03 -16.56 19.90
N PRO A 324 12.80 -16.45 20.44
CA PRO A 324 11.62 -16.19 19.61
C PRO A 324 11.79 -14.89 18.85
N ASN A 325 11.39 -14.90 17.58
CA ASN A 325 11.35 -13.71 16.75
C ASN A 325 10.14 -12.85 17.12
N PRO A 326 10.16 -11.54 16.82
CA PRO A 326 9.04 -10.67 17.12
C PRO A 326 7.81 -11.03 16.27
N GLY A 327 6.68 -11.18 16.95
CA GLY A 327 5.38 -11.21 16.30
C GLY A 327 4.95 -9.80 15.85
N PRO A 328 4.21 -9.67 14.74
CA PRO A 328 3.73 -8.38 14.24
C PRO A 328 2.78 -7.65 15.22
N GLU A 329 2.21 -8.35 16.19
CA GLU A 329 1.26 -7.81 17.18
C GLU A 329 1.91 -7.00 18.31
N LEU A 330 3.22 -7.14 18.55
CA LEU A 330 3.96 -6.45 19.62
C LEU A 330 4.90 -5.36 19.11
N ILE A 331 4.59 -4.79 17.95
CA ILE A 331 5.33 -3.70 17.33
C ILE A 331 4.72 -2.37 17.76
N LYS A 332 5.53 -1.49 18.32
CA LYS A 332 5.06 -0.16 18.77
C LYS A 332 6.12 0.92 18.63
N PRO A 333 5.72 2.15 18.25
CA PRO A 333 6.59 3.31 18.36
C PRO A 333 6.92 3.58 19.83
N ASP A 334 8.12 4.11 20.08
CA ASP A 334 8.52 4.61 21.39
C ASP A 334 7.67 5.86 21.72
N PRO A 335 6.97 5.89 22.88
CA PRO A 335 6.23 7.08 23.31
C PRO A 335 7.09 8.35 23.38
N GLY A 336 8.39 8.23 23.72
CA GLY A 336 9.30 9.37 23.80
C GLY A 336 9.91 9.78 22.46
N ASN A 337 9.94 8.88 21.48
CA ASN A 337 10.44 9.13 20.13
C ASN A 337 9.72 8.22 19.12
N PRO A 338 8.61 8.67 18.51
CA PRO A 338 7.82 7.83 17.60
C PRO A 338 8.57 7.32 16.36
N ALA A 339 9.73 7.91 16.03
CA ALA A 339 10.60 7.42 14.96
C ALA A 339 11.36 6.14 15.34
N THR A 340 11.56 5.90 16.64
CA THR A 340 12.11 4.64 17.16
C THR A 340 10.99 3.64 17.34
N ILE A 341 11.13 2.47 16.73
CA ILE A 341 10.10 1.43 16.77
C ILE A 341 10.68 0.19 17.43
N TYR A 342 9.99 -0.31 18.44
CA TYR A 342 10.36 -1.52 19.16
C TYR A 342 9.46 -2.69 18.78
N SER A 343 10.08 -3.86 18.73
CA SER A 343 9.36 -5.11 18.81
C SER A 343 9.60 -5.74 20.18
N ASP A 344 8.56 -5.80 21.01
CA ASP A 344 8.65 -6.43 22.32
C ASP A 344 8.52 -7.94 22.21
N ILE A 345 9.43 -8.66 22.86
CA ILE A 345 9.48 -10.11 22.85
C ILE A 345 9.58 -10.58 24.30
N TYR A 346 8.61 -11.38 24.74
CA TYR A 346 8.58 -11.89 26.11
C TYR A 346 9.11 -13.31 26.15
N VAL A 347 10.15 -13.52 26.96
CA VAL A 347 10.83 -14.81 27.10
C VAL A 347 10.64 -15.28 28.53
N TYR A 348 10.05 -16.46 28.71
CA TYR A 348 9.79 -17.01 30.03
C TYR A 348 10.79 -18.14 30.31
N LEU A 349 11.51 -18.03 31.43
CA LEU A 349 12.46 -19.03 31.92
C LEU A 349 11.91 -19.82 33.08
#